data_AF-X6LR82-F1
#
_entry.id   AF-X6LR82-F1
#
_cell.length_a   1.000
_cell.length_b   1.000
_cell.length_c   1.000
_cell.angle_alpha   90.00
_cell.angle_beta   90.00
_cell.angle_gamma   90.00
#
_symmetry.space_group_name_H-M   'P 1'
#
loop_
_entity.id
_entity.type
_entity.pdbx_description
1 polymer ?
#
loop_
_entity_poly.entity_id
_entity_poly.type
_entity_poly.pdbx_seq_one_letter_code
_entity_poly.pdbx_strand_id
1 'polypeptide(L)'
;MLKFPEKPGDCHMIIDMGGGTVDIVCHEVMSDYQVKELISPSGGAWGSTIIDKEFELILKDMVGEKLLANFRARYPVEYMQLLSNFEASKIAFFKSAKYQKMKLEELYDKRHNVAVPSEFTDFMEEHLPDWQQKFQSFTLNDLAQ
;
A
#
# COMPACT_ATOMS: atom_id res chain seq x y z
N MET A 1 12.21 16.76 -13.44
CA MET A 1 11.83 16.41 -14.82
C MET A 1 12.92 15.49 -15.35
N LEU A 2 12.59 14.23 -15.63
CA LEU A 2 13.52 13.32 -16.30
C LEU A 2 13.77 13.88 -17.71
N LYS A 3 15.04 14.08 -18.08
CA LYS A 3 15.42 14.56 -19.41
C LYS A 3 16.00 13.38 -20.19
N PHE A 4 15.16 12.71 -20.95
CA PHE A 4 15.63 11.79 -21.98
C PHE A 4 15.76 12.60 -23.28
N PRO A 5 16.83 12.39 -24.08
CA PRO A 5 16.89 12.97 -25.42
C PRO A 5 15.87 12.25 -26.30
N GLU A 6 14.69 12.85 -26.43
CA GLU A 6 13.59 12.35 -27.27
C GLU A 6 13.85 12.67 -28.75
N LYS A 7 13.62 11.71 -29.64
CA LYS A 7 13.74 11.87 -31.09
C LYS A 7 12.40 11.59 -31.78
N PRO A 8 12.13 12.20 -32.94
CA PRO A 8 10.99 11.82 -33.76
C PRO A 8 10.92 10.30 -34.00
N GLY A 9 9.76 9.71 -33.73
CA GLY A 9 9.49 8.27 -33.80
C GLY A 9 9.65 7.52 -32.45
N ASP A 10 10.22 8.14 -31.42
CA ASP A 10 10.30 7.52 -30.10
C ASP A 10 8.89 7.36 -29.50
N CYS A 11 8.63 6.19 -28.93
CA CYS A 11 7.35 5.88 -28.29
C CYS A 11 7.55 5.76 -26.76
N HIS A 12 6.81 6.55 -26.00
CA HIS A 12 6.87 6.56 -24.54
C HIS A 12 5.53 6.15 -23.95
N MET A 13 5.60 5.26 -22.96
CA MET A 13 4.50 4.98 -22.04
C MET A 13 4.79 5.71 -20.72
N ILE A 14 3.88 6.58 -20.33
CA ILE A 14 3.90 7.27 -19.04
C ILE A 14 2.87 6.57 -18.17
N ILE A 15 3.31 6.15 -16.98
CA ILE A 15 2.47 5.54 -15.96
C ILE A 15 2.59 6.42 -14.73
N ASP A 16 1.52 7.14 -14.40
CA ASP A 16 1.42 7.91 -13.16
C ASP A 16 0.67 7.06 -12.12
N MET A 17 1.37 6.64 -11.06
CA MET A 17 0.82 5.77 -10.02
C MET A 17 0.64 6.58 -8.73
N GLY A 18 -0.44 7.33 -8.68
CA GLY A 18 -0.80 8.17 -7.54
C GLY A 18 -1.41 7.40 -6.37
N GLY A 19 -1.86 8.16 -5.37
CA GLY A 19 -2.55 7.60 -4.21
C GLY A 19 -3.96 7.08 -4.53
N GLY A 20 -4.72 7.82 -5.34
CA GLY A 20 -6.09 7.45 -5.72
C GLY A 20 -6.19 6.75 -7.07
N THR A 21 -5.44 7.24 -8.06
CA THR A 21 -5.54 6.78 -9.45
C THR A 21 -4.22 6.25 -9.97
N VAL A 22 -4.32 5.37 -10.96
CA VAL A 22 -3.23 5.07 -11.88
C VAL A 22 -3.68 5.54 -13.26
N ASP A 23 -2.86 6.35 -13.91
CA ASP A 23 -3.12 6.92 -15.23
C ASP A 23 -2.01 6.49 -16.20
N ILE A 24 -2.40 5.96 -17.36
CA ILE A 24 -1.51 5.39 -18.38
C ILE A 24 -1.74 6.12 -19.70
N VAL A 25 -0.66 6.67 -20.27
CA VAL A 25 -0.70 7.35 -21.56
C VAL A 25 0.45 6.88 -22.43
N CYS A 26 0.19 6.61 -23.72
CA CYS A 26 1.22 6.27 -24.69
C CYS A 26 1.29 7.31 -25.80
N HIS A 27 2.46 7.87 -26.02
CA HIS A 27 2.70 8.90 -27.01
C HIS A 27 3.89 8.55 -27.91
N GLU A 28 3.80 8.96 -29.17
CA GLU A 28 4.90 9.02 -30.13
C GLU A 28 5.40 10.47 -30.22
N VAL A 29 6.72 10.65 -30.18
CA VAL A 29 7.36 11.95 -30.39
C VAL A 29 7.34 12.23 -31.89
N MET A 30 6.72 13.35 -32.29
CA MET A 30 6.61 13.72 -33.70
C MET A 30 7.70 14.70 -34.11
N SER A 31 7.98 15.67 -33.25
CA SER A 31 9.00 16.71 -33.41
C SER A 31 9.24 17.38 -32.05
N ASP A 32 10.16 18.35 -31.98
CA ASP A 32 10.44 19.09 -30.74
C ASP A 32 9.13 19.62 -30.11
N TYR A 33 8.85 19.20 -28.87
CA TYR A 33 7.66 19.57 -28.10
C TYR A 33 6.31 19.12 -28.70
N GLN A 34 6.31 18.26 -29.71
CA GLN A 34 5.09 17.73 -30.31
C GLN A 34 5.00 16.21 -30.12
N VAL A 35 3.90 15.77 -29.51
CA VAL A 35 3.59 14.35 -29.32
C VAL A 35 2.25 13.98 -29.95
N LYS A 36 2.13 12.72 -30.36
CA LYS A 36 0.90 12.11 -30.89
C LYS A 36 0.49 10.98 -29.98
N GLU A 37 -0.77 10.96 -29.57
CA GLU A 37 -1.36 9.84 -28.83
C GLU A 37 -1.43 8.57 -29.69
N LEU A 38 -0.91 7.47 -29.15
CA LEU A 38 -0.91 6.15 -29.80
C LEU A 38 -2.15 5.33 -29.42
N ILE A 39 -2.57 5.42 -28.16
CA ILE A 39 -3.77 4.79 -27.62
C ILE A 39 -4.49 5.78 -26.71
N SER A 40 -5.82 5.67 -26.65
CA SER A 40 -6.60 6.46 -25.71
C SER A 40 -6.07 6.32 -24.28
N PRO A 41 -5.94 7.42 -23.52
CA PRO A 41 -5.50 7.36 -22.14
C PRO A 41 -6.42 6.44 -21.36
N SER A 42 -5.82 5.66 -20.48
CA SER A 42 -6.56 4.72 -19.63
C SER A 42 -6.14 4.92 -18.18
N GLY A 43 -7.00 4.52 -17.26
CA GLY A 43 -6.72 4.64 -15.86
C GLY A 43 -7.84 4.08 -15.01
N GLY A 44 -7.59 4.04 -13.71
CA GLY A 44 -8.53 3.48 -12.74
C GLY A 44 -8.16 3.83 -11.32
N ALA A 45 -9.07 3.51 -10.39
CA ALA A 45 -8.89 3.71 -8.96
C ALA A 45 -7.95 2.65 -8.36
N TRP A 46 -6.76 2.48 -8.94
CA TRP A 46 -5.76 1.47 -8.59
C TRP A 46 -4.58 2.04 -7.78
N GLY A 47 -4.72 3.26 -7.28
CA GLY A 47 -3.67 3.94 -6.53
C GLY A 47 -3.37 3.28 -5.18
N SER A 48 -2.35 3.79 -4.50
CA SER A 48 -1.84 3.23 -3.23
C SER A 48 -2.86 3.17 -2.09
N THR A 49 -3.98 3.90 -2.17
CA THR A 49 -5.09 3.82 -1.20
C THR A 49 -5.77 2.45 -1.20
N ILE A 50 -5.68 1.65 -2.27
CA ILE A 50 -6.11 0.23 -2.22
C ILE A 50 -5.32 -0.52 -1.16
N ILE A 51 -4.00 -0.30 -1.07
CA ILE A 51 -3.14 -1.00 -0.10
C ILE A 51 -3.57 -0.68 1.34
N ASP A 52 -3.99 0.55 1.60
CA ASP A 52 -4.49 0.95 2.92
C ASP A 52 -5.80 0.25 3.28
N LYS A 53 -6.71 0.10 2.30
CA LYS A 53 -7.96 -0.64 2.47
C LYS A 53 -7.71 -2.12 2.76
N GLU A 54 -6.79 -2.74 2.03
CA GLU A 54 -6.41 -4.14 2.26
C GLU A 54 -5.80 -4.34 3.65
N PHE A 55 -5.00 -3.39 4.13
CA PHE A 55 -4.50 -3.41 5.51
C PHE A 55 -5.63 -3.33 6.54
N GLU A 56 -6.63 -2.46 6.34
CA GLU A 56 -7.80 -2.40 7.21
C GLU A 56 -8.61 -3.72 7.19
N LEU A 57 -8.71 -4.41 6.05
CA LEU A 57 -9.34 -5.73 5.96
C LEU A 57 -8.55 -6.79 6.73
N ILE A 58 -7.22 -6.80 6.59
CA ILE A 58 -6.35 -7.69 7.37
C ILE A 58 -6.55 -7.47 8.88
N LEU A 59 -6.64 -6.21 9.33
CA LEU A 59 -6.94 -5.90 10.73
C LEU A 59 -8.31 -6.45 11.15
N LYS A 60 -9.33 -6.35 10.30
CA LYS A 60 -10.67 -6.91 10.58
C LYS A 60 -10.64 -8.43 10.67
N ASP A 61 -9.88 -9.13 9.83
CA ASP A 61 -9.78 -10.59 9.86
C ASP A 61 -9.01 -11.07 11.11
N MET A 62 -7.93 -10.37 11.46
CA MET A 62 -7.13 -10.68 12.65
C MET A 62 -7.86 -10.36 13.97
N VAL A 63 -8.55 -9.22 14.06
CA VAL A 63 -9.17 -8.75 15.32
C VAL A 63 -10.64 -9.14 15.43
N GLY A 64 -11.33 -9.24 14.30
CA GLY A 64 -12.78 -9.30 14.21
C GLY A 64 -13.40 -7.91 14.03
N GLU A 65 -14.29 -7.78 13.03
CA GLU A 65 -14.89 -6.50 12.64
C GLU A 65 -15.55 -5.74 13.81
N LYS A 66 -16.32 -6.45 14.65
CA LYS A 66 -17.02 -5.83 15.80
C LYS A 66 -16.04 -5.29 16.84
N LEU A 67 -14.96 -6.02 17.09
CA LEU A 67 -13.98 -5.65 18.12
C LEU A 67 -13.11 -4.49 17.62
N LEU A 68 -12.71 -4.50 16.35
CA LEU A 68 -12.00 -3.38 15.73
C LEU A 68 -12.88 -2.12 15.67
N ALA A 69 -14.17 -2.26 15.36
CA ALA A 69 -15.12 -1.14 15.41
C ALA A 69 -15.28 -0.57 16.82
N ASN A 70 -15.26 -1.41 17.86
CA ASN A 70 -15.28 -0.98 19.25
C ASN A 70 -14.01 -0.20 19.62
N PHE A 71 -12.83 -0.70 19.23
CA PHE A 71 -11.57 0.02 19.40
C PHE A 71 -11.61 1.39 18.72
N ARG A 72 -12.00 1.46 17.45
CA ARG A 72 -12.12 2.71 16.70
C ARG A 72 -13.06 3.72 17.37
N ALA A 73 -14.16 3.26 17.96
CA ALA A 73 -15.13 4.12 18.62
C ALA A 73 -14.61 4.65 19.97
N ARG A 74 -13.86 3.84 20.73
CA ARG A 74 -13.31 4.21 22.04
C ARG A 74 -12.00 5.01 21.94
N TYR A 75 -11.16 4.69 20.97
CA TYR A 75 -9.81 5.20 20.78
C TYR A 75 -9.61 5.72 19.35
N PRO A 76 -10.37 6.76 18.91
CA PRO A 76 -10.33 7.23 17.53
C PRO A 76 -8.98 7.84 17.14
N VAL A 77 -8.26 8.46 18.09
CA VAL A 77 -6.94 9.07 17.84
C VAL A 77 -5.91 7.97 17.59
N GLU A 78 -5.94 6.91 18.39
CA GLU A 78 -5.02 5.78 18.33
C GLU A 78 -5.34 4.91 17.11
N TYR A 79 -6.61 4.76 16.73
CA TYR A 79 -6.96 4.16 15.44
C TYR A 79 -6.36 4.92 14.27
N MET A 80 -6.45 6.26 14.27
CA MET A 80 -5.81 7.09 13.23
C MET A 80 -4.28 6.99 13.29
N GLN A 81 -3.69 6.91 14.48
CA GLN A 81 -2.26 6.70 14.66
C GLN A 81 -1.81 5.35 14.10
N LEU A 82 -2.60 4.29 14.29
CA LEU A 82 -2.34 2.96 13.71
C LEU A 82 -2.29 3.02 12.18
N LEU A 83 -3.28 3.67 11.55
CA LEU A 83 -3.30 3.86 10.09
C LEU A 83 -2.14 4.72 9.60
N SER A 84 -1.80 5.79 10.33
CA SER A 84 -0.66 6.65 10.01
C SER A 84 0.68 5.90 10.15
N ASN A 85 0.82 5.03 11.14
CA ASN A 85 2.01 4.21 11.32
C ASN A 85 2.15 3.20 10.18
N PHE A 86 1.04 2.61 9.71
CA PHE A 86 1.04 1.75 8.55
C PHE A 86 1.50 2.49 7.28
N GLU A 87 0.97 3.69 7.01
CA GLU A 87 1.39 4.52 5.88
C GLU A 87 2.91 4.82 5.94
N ALA A 88 3.42 5.19 7.11
CA ALA A 88 4.84 5.43 7.32
C ALA A 88 5.69 4.17 7.07
N SER A 89 5.25 3.00 7.55
CA SER A 89 5.88 1.70 7.30
C SER A 89 5.88 1.35 5.81
N LYS A 90 4.76 1.57 5.10
CA LYS A 90 4.64 1.38 3.64
C LYS A 90 5.68 2.21 2.90
N ILE A 91 5.79 3.50 3.21
CA ILE A 91 6.80 4.40 2.63
C ILE A 91 8.22 3.92 2.93
N ALA A 92 8.50 3.52 4.18
CA ALA A 92 9.81 3.06 4.60
C ALA A 92 10.23 1.75 3.90
N PHE A 93 9.28 0.83 3.69
CA PHE A 93 9.49 -0.39 2.92
C PHE A 93 9.95 -0.06 1.49
N PHE A 94 9.25 0.80 0.76
CA PHE A 94 9.64 1.12 -0.62
C PHE A 94 10.94 1.95 -0.74
N LYS A 95 11.27 2.77 0.27
CA LYS A 95 12.50 3.59 0.28
C LYS A 95 13.75 2.84 0.73
N SER A 96 13.59 1.65 1.33
CA SER A 96 14.72 0.88 1.82
C SER A 96 15.62 0.42 0.68
N ALA A 97 16.85 0.94 0.61
CA ALA A 97 17.86 0.52 -0.35
C ALA A 97 18.20 -0.97 -0.26
N LYS A 98 17.91 -1.61 0.88
CA LYS A 98 17.98 -3.06 1.06
C LYS A 98 16.92 -3.76 0.21
N TYR A 99 15.66 -3.34 0.30
CA TYR A 99 14.54 -3.98 -0.42
C TYR A 99 14.61 -3.70 -1.93
N GLN A 100 15.12 -2.54 -2.35
CA GLN A 100 15.31 -2.21 -3.76
C GLN A 100 16.34 -3.11 -4.48
N LYS A 101 17.24 -3.77 -3.74
CA LYS A 101 18.26 -4.66 -4.30
C LYS A 101 17.86 -6.13 -4.25
N MET A 102 16.74 -6.45 -3.60
CA MET A 102 16.25 -7.81 -3.43
C MET A 102 15.40 -8.22 -4.63
N LYS A 103 15.39 -9.52 -4.93
CA LYS A 103 14.47 -10.07 -5.93
C LYS A 103 13.06 -10.15 -5.36
N LEU A 104 12.05 -10.18 -6.25
CA LEU A 104 10.65 -10.23 -5.84
C LEU A 104 10.34 -11.47 -4.98
N GLU A 105 10.92 -12.62 -5.34
CA GLU A 105 10.76 -13.88 -4.60
C GLU A 105 11.29 -13.76 -3.17
N GLU A 106 12.37 -13.01 -2.97
CA GLU A 106 12.97 -12.78 -1.66
C GLU A 106 12.18 -11.79 -0.82
N LEU A 107 11.34 -10.94 -1.44
CA LEU A 107 10.48 -9.98 -0.75
C LEU A 107 9.23 -10.65 -0.19
N TYR A 108 8.70 -11.69 -0.86
CA TYR A 108 7.48 -12.39 -0.43
C TYR A 108 7.58 -12.98 0.98
N ASP A 109 8.75 -13.49 1.38
CA ASP A 109 8.96 -14.09 2.70
C ASP A 109 9.39 -13.08 3.78
N LYS A 110 9.50 -11.78 3.44
CA LYS A 110 9.95 -10.77 4.40
C LYS A 110 8.78 -10.16 5.15
N ARG A 111 8.88 -10.23 6.48
CA ARG A 111 8.02 -9.49 7.39
C ARG A 111 8.56 -8.06 7.56
N HIS A 112 7.65 -7.09 7.49
CA HIS A 112 7.91 -5.70 7.83
C HIS A 112 7.04 -5.33 9.03
N ASN A 113 7.66 -4.83 10.09
CA ASN A 113 6.94 -4.49 11.32
C ASN A 113 6.25 -3.14 11.17
N VAL A 114 5.01 -3.07 11.66
CA VAL A 114 4.25 -1.82 11.78
C VAL A 114 4.18 -1.47 13.26
N ALA A 115 4.53 -0.24 13.60
CA ALA A 115 4.39 0.23 14.97
C ALA A 115 2.89 0.35 15.32
N VAL A 116 2.48 -0.20 16.46
CA VAL A 116 1.11 -0.08 16.96
C VAL A 116 1.06 0.83 18.19
N PRO A 117 -0.01 1.61 18.40
CA PRO A 117 -0.21 2.37 19.64
C PRO A 117 -0.29 1.46 20.87
N SER A 118 0.13 1.94 22.04
CA SER A 118 0.02 1.20 23.32
C SER A 118 -1.42 0.84 23.67
N GLU A 119 -2.35 1.74 23.39
CA GLU A 119 -3.78 1.55 23.66
C GLU A 119 -4.34 0.41 22.80
N PHE A 120 -3.77 0.18 21.61
CA PHE A 120 -4.14 -0.97 20.81
C PHE A 120 -3.68 -2.26 21.47
N THR A 121 -2.44 -2.33 22.00
CA THR A 121 -1.96 -3.53 22.70
C THR A 121 -2.76 -3.79 23.97
N ASP A 122 -2.99 -2.77 24.79
CA ASP A 122 -3.76 -2.90 26.03
C ASP A 122 -5.19 -3.37 25.75
N PHE A 123 -5.82 -2.80 24.72
CA PHE A 123 -7.16 -3.20 24.30
C PHE A 123 -7.22 -4.66 23.83
N MET A 124 -6.23 -5.12 23.07
CA MET A 124 -6.15 -6.52 22.63
C MET A 124 -5.90 -7.48 23.78
N GLU A 125 -5.04 -7.12 24.74
CA GLU A 125 -4.80 -7.94 25.93
C GLU A 125 -6.06 -8.13 26.76
N GLU A 126 -6.91 -7.10 26.88
CA GLU A 126 -8.16 -7.18 27.61
C GLU A 126 -9.25 -7.98 26.86
N HIS A 127 -9.36 -7.82 25.52
CA HIS A 127 -10.52 -8.29 24.78
C HIS A 127 -10.24 -9.49 23.85
N LEU A 128 -8.98 -9.84 23.61
CA LEU A 128 -8.57 -10.95 22.74
C LEU A 128 -7.33 -11.67 23.32
N PRO A 129 -7.48 -12.52 24.36
CA PRO A 129 -6.34 -13.05 25.13
C PRO A 129 -5.30 -13.85 24.34
N ASP A 130 -5.66 -14.39 23.17
CA ASP A 130 -4.79 -15.16 22.27
C ASP A 130 -4.26 -14.33 21.07
N TRP A 131 -4.46 -13.01 21.07
CA TRP A 131 -4.15 -12.13 19.93
C TRP A 131 -2.70 -12.27 19.43
N GLN A 132 -1.73 -12.39 20.34
CA GLN A 132 -0.31 -12.51 19.97
C GLN A 132 -0.06 -13.78 19.15
N GLN A 133 -0.61 -14.93 19.59
CA GLN A 133 -0.50 -16.18 18.87
C GLN A 133 -1.19 -16.06 17.52
N LYS A 134 -2.42 -15.54 17.51
CA LYS A 134 -3.22 -15.35 16.29
C LYS A 134 -2.49 -14.49 15.25
N PHE A 135 -1.89 -13.38 15.66
CA PHE A 135 -1.18 -12.46 14.76
C PHE A 135 0.14 -13.06 14.27
N GLN A 136 0.84 -13.85 15.11
CA GLN A 136 2.08 -14.51 14.69
C GLN A 136 1.84 -15.60 13.64
N SER A 137 0.74 -16.36 13.79
CA SER A 137 0.35 -17.43 12.87
C SER A 137 -0.41 -16.95 11.64
N PHE A 138 -0.90 -15.71 11.61
CA PHE A 138 -1.67 -15.17 10.50
C PHE A 138 -0.87 -15.14 9.20
N THR A 139 -1.48 -15.61 8.12
CA THR A 139 -0.92 -15.68 6.77
C THR A 139 -1.92 -15.15 5.75
N LEU A 140 -1.46 -14.93 4.51
CA LEU A 140 -2.36 -14.53 3.41
C LEU A 140 -3.45 -15.57 3.10
N ASN A 141 -3.26 -16.84 3.50
CA ASN A 141 -4.28 -17.88 3.32
C ASN A 141 -5.45 -17.75 4.30
N ASP A 142 -5.29 -16.95 5.36
CA ASP A 142 -6.31 -16.73 6.39
C ASP A 142 -7.24 -15.54 6.05
N LEU A 143 -6.97 -14.83 4.96
CA LEU A 143 -7.82 -13.75 4.46
C LEU A 143 -9.17 -14.30 4.00
N ALA A 144 -10.26 -13.66 4.40
CA ALA A 144 -11.59 -14.01 3.90
C ALA A 144 -11.63 -13.81 2.37
N GLN A 145 -11.96 -14.87 1.62
CA GLN A 145 -12.16 -14.81 0.15
C GLN A 145 -13.44 -14.07 -0.24
#